data_AF-A0A7W9G6C6-F1
#
_entry.id   AF-A0A7W9G6C6-F1
#
_cell.length_a   1.000
_cell.length_b   1.000
_cell.length_c   1.000
_cell.angle_alpha   90.00
_cell.angle_beta   90.00
_cell.angle_gamma   90.00
#
_symmetry.space_group_name_H-M   'P 1'
#
loop_
_entity.id
_entity.type
_entity.pdbx_description
1 polymer ?
#
loop_
_entity_poly.entity_id
_entity_poly.type
_entity_poly.pdbx_seq_one_letter_code
_entity_poly.pdbx_strand_id
1 'polypeptide(L)'
;MNRRTAAFGLLTTLALAGCGASEAAGTVSPTRYEANGTVLEGGGHGPQLCMMVMESSPPQCGGPDVAGWDWNKVDHESQGGVKWGEYRVVGTWDGTRLTLTEPPGAKAAAPAHEEDFTSPCPAPEGGWRPVDPAKATQRALEEAMARAGTAEEFAGAWLDQSYMKGLPAESPEANDPRRLVLNLKFTGDLSGREAWIREVWGGALCVSGAARSQRELETIQREVEAELGDRLVSASSSVRGNQVTAQVWVATDEQRRDLDARHGAGAVVLDGVLRPVG
;
A
#
# COMPACT_ATOMS: atom_id res chain seq x y z
N MET A 1 21.95 -77.33 52.21
CA MET A 1 23.33 -77.37 52.74
C MET A 1 23.90 -75.95 52.70
N ASN A 2 24.31 -75.44 53.87
CA ASN A 2 25.09 -74.22 54.19
C ASN A 2 24.53 -72.84 53.75
N ARG A 3 24.00 -72.00 54.65
CA ARG A 3 24.70 -71.04 55.56
C ARG A 3 25.67 -70.13 54.78
N ARG A 4 25.59 -68.79 54.81
CA ARG A 4 25.70 -67.95 56.03
C ARG A 4 25.61 -66.42 55.71
N THR A 5 25.07 -65.68 56.69
CA THR A 5 25.40 -64.30 57.14
C THR A 5 24.95 -63.02 56.40
N ALA A 6 24.44 -62.10 57.23
CA ALA A 6 23.95 -60.75 56.99
C ALA A 6 25.06 -59.68 56.93
N ALA A 7 24.73 -58.51 56.39
CA ALA A 7 25.40 -57.24 56.72
C ALA A 7 24.39 -56.06 56.68
N PHE A 8 24.32 -55.38 57.83
CA PHE A 8 23.72 -54.06 58.05
C PHE A 8 24.46 -52.97 57.26
N GLY A 9 23.78 -51.90 56.83
CA GLY A 9 24.48 -50.66 56.47
C GLY A 9 23.69 -49.57 55.78
N LEU A 10 23.40 -48.51 56.55
CA LEU A 10 23.28 -47.08 56.20
C LEU A 10 22.00 -46.54 55.51
N LEU A 11 21.28 -45.71 56.29
CA LEU A 11 20.39 -44.66 55.83
C LEU A 11 21.15 -43.60 55.02
N THR A 12 20.53 -43.09 53.95
CA THR A 12 20.78 -41.74 53.45
C THR A 12 19.49 -41.15 52.88
N THR A 13 18.84 -40.30 53.66
CA THR A 13 17.72 -39.44 53.24
C THR A 13 18.27 -38.30 52.36
N LEU A 14 18.03 -38.33 51.05
CA LEU A 14 18.22 -37.18 50.18
C LEU A 14 17.00 -36.24 50.27
N ALA A 15 17.18 -35.11 50.94
CA ALA A 15 16.29 -33.97 50.84
C ALA A 15 16.61 -33.21 49.54
N LEU A 16 15.77 -33.35 48.51
CA LEU A 16 15.81 -32.51 47.31
C LEU A 16 15.12 -31.19 47.61
N ALA A 17 15.88 -30.21 48.10
CA ALA A 17 15.51 -28.80 48.02
C ALA A 17 15.69 -28.34 46.57
N GLY A 18 14.65 -28.52 45.75
CA GLY A 18 14.57 -27.92 44.42
C GLY A 18 14.17 -26.46 44.55
N CYS A 19 15.15 -25.56 44.50
CA CYS A 19 14.90 -24.13 44.28
C CYS A 19 14.15 -23.96 42.95
N GLY A 20 12.91 -23.47 43.03
CA GLY A 20 12.21 -22.94 41.88
C GLY A 20 12.98 -21.75 41.34
N ALA A 21 13.60 -21.92 40.17
CA ALA A 21 13.99 -20.80 39.34
C ALA A 21 12.68 -20.23 38.75
N SER A 22 12.12 -19.22 39.41
CA SER A 22 11.22 -18.30 38.72
C SER A 22 12.04 -17.61 37.65
N GLU A 23 11.92 -18.08 36.42
CA GLU A 23 12.19 -17.26 35.24
C GLU A 23 11.29 -16.04 35.37
N ALA A 24 11.89 -14.91 35.71
CA ALA A 24 11.27 -13.61 35.55
C ALA A 24 11.05 -13.45 34.05
N ALA A 25 9.84 -13.76 33.59
CA ALA A 25 9.36 -13.33 32.28
C ALA A 25 9.54 -11.82 32.23
N GLY A 26 10.54 -11.35 31.49
CA GLY A 26 10.69 -9.93 31.22
C GLY A 26 9.37 -9.43 30.64
N THR A 27 8.76 -8.46 31.31
CA THR A 27 7.57 -7.78 30.79
C THR A 27 7.99 -7.06 29.51
N VAL A 28 7.83 -7.72 28.37
CA VAL A 28 7.91 -7.08 27.07
C VAL A 28 6.76 -6.08 27.04
N SER A 29 7.07 -4.79 27.12
CA SER A 29 6.07 -3.75 26.92
C SER A 29 5.40 -3.98 25.56
N PRO A 30 4.06 -3.96 25.47
CA PRO A 30 3.38 -4.18 24.21
C PRO A 30 3.87 -3.20 23.14
N THR A 31 4.11 -3.69 21.92
CA THR A 31 4.43 -2.83 20.79
C THR A 31 3.32 -1.81 20.60
N ARG A 32 3.71 -0.54 20.48
CA ARG A 32 2.80 0.56 20.18
C ARG A 32 2.85 0.83 18.69
N TYR A 33 1.74 1.30 18.16
CA TYR A 33 1.58 1.63 16.75
C TYR A 33 0.99 3.02 16.59
N GLU A 34 1.30 3.66 15.48
CA GLU A 34 0.73 4.92 15.03
C GLU A 34 0.06 4.75 13.66
N ALA A 35 -1.06 5.43 13.48
CA ALA A 35 -1.67 5.65 12.16
C ALA A 35 -2.20 7.08 12.04
N ASN A 36 -2.28 7.55 10.79
CA ASN A 36 -2.93 8.79 10.43
C ASN A 36 -4.13 8.43 9.53
N GLY A 37 -5.33 8.82 9.91
CA GLY A 37 -6.54 8.43 9.19
C GLY A 37 -7.80 9.11 9.70
N THR A 38 -8.93 8.78 9.09
CA THR A 38 -10.24 9.25 9.54
C THR A 38 -10.70 8.37 10.70
N VAL A 39 -11.23 8.95 11.77
CA VAL A 39 -12.02 8.19 12.75
C VAL A 39 -13.48 8.56 12.54
N LEU A 40 -14.35 7.55 12.48
CA LEU A 40 -15.77 7.72 12.21
C LEU A 40 -16.62 6.89 13.18
N GLU A 41 -17.70 7.47 13.69
CA GLU A 41 -18.74 6.80 14.46
C GLU A 41 -20.10 7.10 13.83
N GLY A 42 -20.92 6.07 13.59
CA GLY A 42 -22.22 6.22 12.94
C GLY A 42 -22.83 4.85 12.61
N GLY A 43 -24.04 4.81 12.03
CA GLY A 43 -24.59 3.56 11.47
C GLY A 43 -24.78 2.39 12.46
N GLY A 44 -24.73 2.63 13.76
CA GLY A 44 -24.86 1.60 14.81
C GLY A 44 -23.55 1.01 15.32
N HIS A 45 -22.38 1.48 14.86
CA HIS A 45 -21.07 1.10 15.41
C HIS A 45 -20.44 2.24 16.22
N GLY A 46 -19.46 1.89 17.06
CA GLY A 46 -18.63 2.85 17.79
C GLY A 46 -17.56 3.51 16.90
N PRO A 47 -16.61 4.27 17.46
CA PRO A 47 -15.52 4.88 16.72
C PRO A 47 -14.64 3.84 16.04
N GLN A 48 -14.45 3.97 14.72
CA GLN A 48 -13.61 3.10 13.91
C GLN A 48 -12.58 3.90 13.13
N LEU A 49 -11.36 3.36 13.02
CA LEU A 49 -10.29 3.92 12.21
C LEU A 49 -10.49 3.53 10.75
N CYS A 50 -10.66 4.51 9.88
CA CYS A 50 -10.96 4.34 8.48
C CYS A 50 -9.81 4.80 7.59
N MET A 51 -9.48 3.97 6.59
CA MET A 51 -8.49 4.31 5.56
C MET A 51 -9.09 4.49 4.17
N MET A 52 -10.18 3.80 3.87
CA MET A 52 -10.91 3.93 2.60
C MET A 52 -12.22 4.68 2.87
N VAL A 53 -12.20 5.98 2.64
CA VAL A 53 -13.35 6.87 2.89
C VAL A 53 -14.06 7.16 1.58
N MET A 54 -15.36 6.91 1.53
CA MET A 54 -16.18 7.22 0.36
C MET A 54 -16.41 8.72 0.21
N GLU A 55 -16.47 9.19 -1.04
CA GLU A 55 -16.85 10.56 -1.37
C GLU A 55 -18.36 10.78 -1.11
N SER A 56 -18.71 11.08 0.15
CA SER A 56 -20.09 11.40 0.57
C SER A 56 -20.13 12.39 1.74
N SER A 57 -21.30 13.00 1.98
CA SER A 57 -21.56 13.86 3.14
C SER A 57 -22.88 13.44 3.80
N PRO A 58 -22.86 12.81 5.00
CA PRO A 58 -21.67 12.45 5.79
C PRO A 58 -20.80 11.37 5.11
N PRO A 59 -19.51 11.27 5.43
CA PRO A 59 -18.62 10.25 4.89
C PRO A 59 -19.07 8.85 5.32
N GLN A 60 -18.69 7.85 4.53
CA GLN A 60 -18.93 6.43 4.81
C GLN A 60 -17.62 5.68 4.74
N CYS A 61 -17.33 4.90 5.77
CA CYS A 61 -16.15 4.05 5.87
C CYS A 61 -16.33 3.04 7.00
N GLY A 62 -15.45 2.05 7.04
CA GLY A 62 -15.34 1.12 8.16
C GLY A 62 -13.89 0.73 8.41
N GLY A 63 -13.66 0.12 9.55
CA GLY A 63 -12.36 -0.39 9.96
C GLY A 63 -12.37 -0.88 11.41
N PRO A 64 -11.21 -1.07 12.03
CA PRO A 64 -11.13 -1.56 13.39
C PRO A 64 -11.63 -0.53 14.38
N ASP A 65 -12.21 -1.03 15.46
CA ASP A 65 -12.62 -0.21 16.59
C ASP A 65 -11.42 0.55 17.18
N VAL A 66 -11.68 1.76 17.64
CA VAL A 66 -10.73 2.58 18.40
C VAL A 66 -11.18 2.63 19.86
N ALA A 67 -10.60 1.80 20.71
CA ALA A 67 -10.90 1.79 22.13
C ALA A 67 -10.24 2.94 22.89
N GLY A 68 -10.96 3.48 23.87
CA GLY A 68 -10.53 4.65 24.64
C GLY A 68 -10.84 5.99 23.95
N TRP A 69 -11.62 5.98 22.86
CA TRP A 69 -12.04 7.17 22.15
C TRP A 69 -13.07 8.00 22.93
N ASP A 70 -12.99 9.33 22.82
CA ASP A 70 -13.91 10.27 23.46
C ASP A 70 -14.08 11.52 22.59
N TRP A 71 -15.23 11.63 21.92
CA TRP A 71 -15.56 12.75 21.03
C TRP A 71 -15.58 14.12 21.71
N ASN A 72 -15.65 14.19 23.05
CA ASN A 72 -15.61 15.47 23.77
C ASN A 72 -14.19 16.04 23.90
N LYS A 73 -13.16 15.26 23.52
CA LYS A 73 -11.75 15.64 23.65
C LYS A 73 -11.08 15.97 22.31
N VAL A 74 -11.84 15.94 21.22
CA VAL A 74 -11.33 16.17 19.87
C VAL A 74 -12.29 17.04 19.07
N ASP A 75 -11.72 17.89 18.21
CA ASP A 75 -12.50 18.59 17.19
C ASP A 75 -13.03 17.58 16.18
N HIS A 76 -14.30 17.70 15.81
CA HIS A 76 -14.96 16.77 14.89
C HIS A 76 -16.12 17.45 14.17
N GLU A 77 -16.49 16.88 13.03
CA GLU A 77 -17.73 17.19 12.33
C GLU A 77 -18.83 16.22 12.77
N SER A 78 -20.08 16.67 12.64
CA SER A 78 -21.23 15.82 12.93
C SER A 78 -22.42 16.16 12.04
N GLN A 79 -22.99 15.13 11.42
CA GLN A 79 -24.19 15.25 10.59
C GLN A 79 -24.94 13.92 10.56
N GLY A 80 -26.27 13.96 10.66
CA GLY A 80 -27.10 12.77 10.47
C GLY A 80 -26.83 11.62 11.44
N GLY A 81 -26.35 11.91 12.66
CA GLY A 81 -25.96 10.89 13.63
C GLY A 81 -24.58 10.26 13.38
N VAL A 82 -23.84 10.75 12.38
CA VAL A 82 -22.44 10.38 12.12
C VAL A 82 -21.53 11.46 12.71
N LYS A 83 -20.41 11.05 13.30
CA LYS A 83 -19.31 11.88 13.77
C LYS A 83 -18.03 11.46 13.08
N TRP A 84 -17.22 12.40 12.62
CA TRP A 84 -15.95 12.07 11.99
C TRP A 84 -14.93 13.19 12.13
N GLY A 85 -13.67 12.83 11.92
CA GLY A 85 -12.57 13.78 11.80
C GLY A 85 -11.29 13.06 11.38
N GLU A 86 -10.22 13.81 11.18
CA GLU A 86 -8.92 13.30 10.78
C GLU A 86 -7.91 13.39 11.92
N TYR A 87 -7.26 12.27 12.25
CA TYR A 87 -6.45 12.17 13.46
C TYR A 87 -5.17 11.38 13.25
N ARG A 88 -4.18 11.71 14.08
CA ARG A 88 -3.09 10.81 14.45
C ARG A 88 -3.54 10.00 15.66
N VAL A 89 -3.51 8.68 15.57
CA VAL A 89 -3.84 7.78 16.68
C VAL A 89 -2.64 6.93 17.07
N VAL A 90 -2.43 6.74 18.37
CA VAL A 90 -1.34 5.90 18.90
C VAL A 90 -1.87 4.93 19.94
N GLY A 91 -1.58 3.64 19.77
CA GLY A 91 -2.20 2.59 20.56
C GLY A 91 -1.51 1.24 20.49
N THR A 92 -2.04 0.27 21.22
CA THR A 92 -1.69 -1.15 21.09
C THR A 92 -2.70 -1.84 20.18
N TRP A 93 -2.23 -2.78 19.36
CA TRP A 93 -3.04 -3.54 18.42
C TRP A 93 -3.21 -4.99 18.87
N ASP A 94 -4.45 -5.48 18.92
CA ASP A 94 -4.76 -6.86 19.33
C ASP A 94 -5.10 -7.80 18.16
N GLY A 95 -5.01 -7.31 16.91
CA GLY A 95 -5.43 -8.03 15.71
C GLY A 95 -6.79 -7.58 15.16
N THR A 96 -7.61 -6.93 15.98
CA THR A 96 -8.98 -6.51 15.62
C THR A 96 -9.33 -5.08 16.01
N ARG A 97 -8.67 -4.53 17.03
CA ARG A 97 -8.95 -3.22 17.63
C ARG A 97 -7.66 -2.50 18.00
N LEU A 98 -7.68 -1.18 17.80
CA LEU A 98 -6.64 -0.29 18.30
C LEU A 98 -7.06 0.27 19.65
N THR A 99 -6.30 -0.01 20.71
CA THR A 99 -6.53 0.58 22.04
C THR A 99 -5.62 1.77 22.24
N LEU A 100 -6.19 2.97 22.39
CA LEU A 100 -5.41 4.19 22.54
C LEU A 100 -4.52 4.15 23.80
N THR A 101 -3.28 4.60 23.63
CA THR A 101 -2.29 4.73 24.71
C THR A 101 -1.87 6.17 24.95
N GLU A 102 -2.24 7.07 24.04
CA GLU A 102 -2.09 8.52 24.13
C GLU A 102 -3.38 9.18 23.63
N PRO A 103 -3.67 10.43 24.04
CA PRO A 103 -4.74 11.22 23.44
C PRO A 103 -4.56 11.34 21.91
N PRO A 104 -5.64 11.33 21.12
CA PRO A 104 -5.56 11.59 19.68
C PRO A 104 -4.89 12.93 19.40
N GLY A 105 -4.02 12.96 18.40
CA GLY A 105 -3.34 14.17 17.94
C GLY A 105 -3.92 14.68 16.63
N ALA A 106 -3.53 15.89 16.24
CA ALA A 106 -3.74 16.37 14.88
C ALA A 106 -3.08 15.40 13.90
N LYS A 107 -3.76 15.10 12.79
CA LYS A 107 -3.20 14.31 11.70
C LYS A 107 -1.89 14.96 11.25
N ALA A 108 -0.82 14.19 11.22
CA ALA A 108 0.42 14.67 10.64
C ALA A 108 0.19 14.94 9.16
N ALA A 109 0.75 16.02 8.63
CA ALA A 109 0.81 16.18 7.19
C ALA A 109 1.50 14.95 6.62
N ALA A 110 0.77 14.17 5.81
CA ALA A 110 1.41 13.12 5.05
C ALA A 110 2.52 13.79 4.23
N PRO A 111 3.76 13.26 4.20
CA PRO A 111 4.72 13.74 3.23
C PRO A 111 4.03 13.69 1.87
N ALA A 112 4.08 14.78 1.12
CA ALA A 112 3.57 14.79 -0.24
C ALA A 112 4.31 13.66 -0.98
N HIS A 113 3.62 12.55 -1.21
CA HIS A 113 4.10 11.52 -2.11
C HIS A 113 3.84 12.11 -3.49
N GLU A 114 4.73 13.00 -3.94
CA GLU A 114 4.75 13.43 -5.33
C GLU A 114 5.11 12.18 -6.14
N GLU A 115 4.05 11.55 -6.59
CA GLU A 115 4.08 10.51 -7.57
C GLU A 115 4.87 11.03 -8.79
N ASP A 116 6.06 10.50 -9.01
CA ASP A 116 6.93 10.94 -10.10
C ASP A 116 6.35 10.48 -11.44
N PHE A 117 5.69 11.39 -12.17
CA PHE A 117 5.13 11.12 -13.50
C PHE A 117 6.14 11.33 -14.62
N THR A 118 7.41 11.65 -14.32
CA THR A 118 8.42 11.92 -15.34
C THR A 118 8.62 10.72 -16.26
N SER A 119 8.81 11.03 -17.53
CA SER A 119 9.05 10.02 -18.56
C SER A 119 10.44 9.40 -18.37
N PRO A 120 10.59 8.07 -18.30
CA PRO A 120 11.87 7.41 -18.05
C PRO A 120 12.78 7.40 -19.28
N CYS A 121 12.24 7.71 -20.46
CA CYS A 121 13.02 7.85 -21.68
C CYS A 121 13.87 9.13 -21.64
N PRO A 122 15.09 9.13 -22.20
CA PRO A 122 15.82 10.37 -22.41
C PRO A 122 15.00 11.31 -23.30
N ALA A 123 15.04 12.62 -23.00
CA ALA A 123 14.35 13.61 -23.81
C ALA A 123 14.89 13.59 -25.26
N PRO A 124 14.01 13.59 -26.27
CA PRO A 124 14.42 13.69 -27.67
C PRO A 124 15.15 15.01 -27.96
N GLU A 125 15.89 15.04 -29.07
CA GLU A 125 16.44 16.30 -29.59
C GLU A 125 15.29 17.30 -29.87
N GLY A 126 15.41 18.53 -29.37
CA GLY A 126 14.33 19.54 -29.43
C GLY A 126 13.27 19.40 -28.33
N GLY A 127 13.40 18.39 -27.46
CA GLY A 127 12.54 18.14 -26.30
C GLY A 127 11.27 17.37 -26.63
N TRP A 128 10.42 17.20 -25.61
CA TRP A 128 9.12 16.54 -25.74
C TRP A 128 8.13 17.41 -26.53
N ARG A 129 8.07 17.20 -27.85
CA ARG A 129 7.17 17.91 -28.76
C ARG A 129 6.48 16.94 -29.73
N PRO A 130 5.30 17.30 -30.27
CA PRO A 130 4.68 16.51 -31.33
C PRO A 130 5.57 16.43 -32.57
N VAL A 131 5.71 15.23 -33.10
CA VAL A 131 6.34 14.95 -34.40
C VAL A 131 5.35 15.14 -35.56
N ASP A 132 4.07 14.93 -35.29
CA ASP A 132 2.95 15.23 -36.19
C ASP A 132 1.82 15.88 -35.38
N PRO A 133 1.76 17.24 -35.34
CA PRO A 133 0.74 17.95 -34.59
C PRO A 133 -0.70 17.63 -35.01
N ALA A 134 -0.94 17.20 -36.25
CA ALA A 134 -2.29 16.82 -36.71
C ALA A 134 -2.76 15.51 -36.09
N LYS A 135 -1.82 14.64 -35.68
CA LYS A 135 -2.07 13.39 -34.94
C LYS A 135 -1.84 13.52 -33.42
N ALA A 136 -1.63 14.73 -32.92
CA ALA A 136 -1.53 15.01 -31.48
C ALA A 136 -2.88 15.55 -30.97
N THR A 137 -3.92 14.72 -31.05
CA THR A 137 -5.29 15.06 -30.64
C THR A 137 -5.78 14.13 -29.54
N GLN A 138 -6.85 14.50 -28.83
CA GLN A 138 -7.38 13.68 -27.74
C GLN A 138 -7.83 12.31 -28.25
N ARG A 139 -8.49 12.29 -29.40
CA ARG A 139 -8.90 11.05 -30.07
C ARG A 139 -7.69 10.17 -30.42
N ALA A 140 -6.63 10.75 -30.98
CA ALA A 140 -5.43 10.00 -31.34
C ALA A 140 -4.70 9.45 -30.10
N LEU A 141 -4.73 10.19 -28.98
CA LEU A 141 -4.18 9.75 -27.69
C LEU A 141 -4.92 8.51 -27.17
N GLU A 142 -6.26 8.56 -27.17
CA GLU A 142 -7.11 7.44 -26.79
C GLU A 142 -6.92 6.23 -27.71
N GLU A 143 -6.88 6.46 -29.04
CA GLU A 143 -6.60 5.41 -30.03
C GLU A 143 -5.22 4.77 -29.81
N ALA A 144 -4.19 5.55 -29.44
CA ALA A 144 -2.86 5.05 -29.15
C ALA A 144 -2.82 4.18 -27.89
N MET A 145 -3.48 4.61 -26.80
CA MET A 145 -3.58 3.83 -25.57
C MET A 145 -4.40 2.54 -25.78
N ALA A 146 -5.52 2.63 -26.49
CA ALA A 146 -6.34 1.47 -26.83
C ALA A 146 -5.56 0.48 -27.71
N ARG A 147 -4.82 0.98 -28.72
CA ARG A 147 -3.93 0.18 -29.56
C ARG A 147 -2.87 -0.52 -28.73
N ALA A 148 -2.17 0.19 -27.85
CA ALA A 148 -1.19 -0.39 -26.94
C ALA A 148 -1.77 -1.54 -26.11
N GLY A 149 -2.97 -1.34 -25.54
CA GLY A 149 -3.68 -2.34 -24.73
C GLY A 149 -4.10 -3.61 -25.47
N THR A 150 -4.01 -3.67 -26.80
CA THR A 150 -4.26 -4.91 -27.55
C THR A 150 -3.08 -5.90 -27.49
N ALA A 151 -1.88 -5.42 -27.14
CA ALA A 151 -0.70 -6.27 -27.02
C ALA A 151 -0.72 -7.06 -25.71
N GLU A 152 -0.35 -8.34 -25.75
CA GLU A 152 -0.25 -9.16 -24.55
C GLU A 152 0.87 -8.68 -23.62
N GLU A 153 1.91 -8.09 -24.21
CA GLU A 153 3.06 -7.54 -23.50
C GLU A 153 2.78 -6.17 -22.87
N PHE A 154 1.60 -5.59 -23.07
CA PHE A 154 1.29 -4.26 -22.55
C PHE A 154 1.34 -4.25 -21.01
N ALA A 155 2.02 -3.25 -20.47
CA ALA A 155 2.32 -3.12 -19.04
C ALA A 155 1.86 -1.77 -18.45
N GLY A 156 0.96 -1.08 -19.16
CA GLY A 156 0.28 0.12 -18.71
C GLY A 156 0.74 1.41 -19.40
N ALA A 157 -0.01 2.49 -19.14
CA ALA A 157 0.21 3.80 -19.71
C ALA A 157 0.02 4.91 -18.67
N TRP A 158 0.69 6.04 -18.86
CA TRP A 158 0.45 7.28 -18.11
C TRP A 158 0.83 8.51 -18.94
N LEU A 159 0.45 9.69 -18.43
CA LEU A 159 0.76 10.98 -19.04
C LEU A 159 1.76 11.73 -18.16
N ASP A 160 2.83 12.20 -18.78
CA ASP A 160 3.80 13.08 -18.12
C ASP A 160 3.47 14.54 -18.43
N GLN A 161 3.23 15.29 -17.35
CA GLN A 161 2.98 16.73 -17.34
C GLN A 161 4.06 17.51 -16.60
N SER A 162 5.08 16.83 -16.06
CA SER A 162 6.08 17.39 -15.12
C SER A 162 6.89 18.55 -15.71
N TYR A 163 7.02 18.60 -17.03
CA TYR A 163 7.70 19.68 -17.75
C TYR A 163 6.84 20.95 -17.91
N MET A 164 5.53 20.86 -17.64
CA MET A 164 4.60 22.00 -17.62
C MET A 164 4.62 22.70 -16.25
N LYS A 165 5.80 23.13 -15.80
CA LYS A 165 5.92 23.86 -14.54
C LYS A 165 5.11 25.17 -14.58
N GLY A 166 4.28 25.40 -13.55
CA GLY A 166 3.59 26.66 -13.31
C GLY A 166 2.15 26.79 -13.87
N LEU A 167 1.58 25.72 -14.42
CA LEU A 167 0.16 25.68 -14.79
C LEU A 167 -0.64 24.87 -13.75
N PRO A 168 -1.81 25.34 -13.29
CA PRO A 168 -2.71 24.52 -12.48
C PRO A 168 -3.10 23.25 -13.24
N ALA A 169 -3.16 22.10 -12.55
CA ALA A 169 -3.57 20.81 -13.15
C ALA A 169 -4.96 20.86 -13.81
N GLU A 170 -5.82 21.78 -13.35
CA GLU A 170 -7.17 22.00 -13.85
C GLU A 170 -7.24 22.97 -15.05
N SER A 171 -6.09 23.48 -15.50
CA SER A 171 -6.03 24.30 -16.70
C SER A 171 -6.39 23.44 -17.93
N PRO A 172 -7.23 23.92 -18.86
CA PRO A 172 -7.46 23.26 -20.15
C PRO A 172 -6.16 23.00 -20.92
N GLU A 173 -5.12 23.81 -20.66
CA GLU A 173 -3.79 23.67 -21.24
C GLU A 173 -2.98 22.51 -20.64
N ALA A 174 -3.29 22.08 -19.42
CA ALA A 174 -2.63 20.96 -18.75
C ALA A 174 -2.97 19.61 -19.39
N ASN A 175 -4.12 19.54 -20.09
CA ASN A 175 -4.58 18.34 -20.80
C ASN A 175 -4.50 18.48 -22.33
N ASP A 176 -3.77 19.47 -22.86
CA ASP A 176 -3.55 19.59 -24.31
C ASP A 176 -2.67 18.42 -24.80
N PRO A 177 -3.17 17.52 -25.67
CA PRO A 177 -2.42 16.36 -26.17
C PRO A 177 -1.11 16.71 -26.88
N ARG A 178 -0.94 17.97 -27.31
CA ARG A 178 0.31 18.48 -27.90
C ARG A 178 1.38 18.80 -26.87
N ARG A 179 1.00 18.86 -25.59
CA ARG A 179 1.83 19.22 -24.44
C ARG A 179 1.92 18.10 -23.40
N LEU A 180 1.55 16.88 -23.76
CA LEU A 180 1.69 15.69 -22.93
C LEU A 180 2.77 14.78 -23.50
N VAL A 181 3.52 14.07 -22.64
CA VAL A 181 4.22 12.86 -23.09
C VAL A 181 3.33 11.65 -22.79
N LEU A 182 2.92 10.94 -23.83
CA LEU A 182 2.32 9.62 -23.68
C LEU A 182 3.42 8.62 -23.31
N ASN A 183 3.30 7.99 -22.15
CA ASN A 183 4.19 6.93 -21.74
C ASN A 183 3.47 5.58 -21.88
N LEU A 184 4.11 4.63 -22.56
CA LEU A 184 3.62 3.26 -22.73
C LEU A 184 4.70 2.28 -22.27
N LYS A 185 4.32 1.30 -21.45
CA LYS A 185 5.21 0.22 -20.99
C LYS A 185 4.85 -1.10 -21.65
N PHE A 186 5.88 -1.87 -21.98
CA PHE A 186 5.73 -3.24 -22.47
C PHE A 186 6.78 -4.17 -21.86
N THR A 187 6.45 -5.45 -21.71
CA THR A 187 7.40 -6.52 -21.42
C THR A 187 8.11 -7.00 -22.69
N GLY A 188 9.25 -7.66 -22.53
CA GLY A 188 9.94 -8.32 -23.65
C GLY A 188 10.62 -7.36 -24.62
N ASP A 189 10.64 -7.72 -25.91
CA ASP A 189 11.30 -6.93 -26.96
C ASP A 189 10.47 -5.70 -27.35
N LEU A 190 11.11 -4.53 -27.29
CA LEU A 190 10.51 -3.24 -27.62
C LEU A 190 10.71 -2.85 -29.09
N SER A 191 11.45 -3.64 -29.85
CA SER A 191 11.76 -3.35 -31.26
C SER A 191 10.48 -3.11 -32.07
N GLY A 192 10.41 -1.95 -32.72
CA GLY A 192 9.26 -1.55 -33.55
C GLY A 192 8.03 -1.07 -32.77
N ARG A 193 7.98 -1.14 -31.43
CA ARG A 193 6.82 -0.68 -30.64
C ARG A 193 6.54 0.80 -30.80
N GLU A 194 7.58 1.63 -30.84
CA GLU A 194 7.39 3.06 -31.11
C GLU A 194 6.77 3.27 -32.49
N ALA A 195 7.37 2.72 -33.55
CA ALA A 195 6.86 2.86 -34.92
C ALA A 195 5.40 2.39 -35.05
N TRP A 196 5.06 1.28 -34.41
CA TRP A 196 3.71 0.73 -34.35
C TRP A 196 2.69 1.70 -33.74
N ILE A 197 3.06 2.43 -32.67
CA ILE A 197 2.20 3.45 -32.05
C ILE A 197 2.16 4.73 -32.87
N ARG A 198 3.27 5.11 -33.52
CA ARG A 198 3.39 6.30 -34.39
C ARG A 198 2.47 6.27 -35.60
N GLU A 199 1.96 5.10 -35.99
CA GLU A 199 0.92 5.00 -37.01
C GLU A 199 -0.32 5.87 -36.69
N VAL A 200 -0.67 5.96 -35.41
CA VAL A 200 -1.85 6.70 -34.91
C VAL A 200 -1.49 7.93 -34.07
N TRP A 201 -0.33 7.94 -33.41
CA TRP A 201 0.05 9.01 -32.47
C TRP A 201 1.16 9.93 -32.97
N GLY A 202 0.87 11.22 -33.03
CA GLY A 202 1.82 12.26 -33.44
C GLY A 202 2.42 13.10 -32.31
N GLY A 203 1.93 12.96 -31.07
CA GLY A 203 2.43 13.73 -29.91
C GLY A 203 3.76 13.21 -29.35
N ALA A 204 4.21 13.74 -28.22
CA ALA A 204 5.40 13.21 -27.54
C ALA A 204 5.11 11.79 -27.01
N LEU A 205 6.09 10.89 -27.11
CA LEU A 205 5.92 9.46 -26.83
C LEU A 205 7.18 8.90 -26.18
N CYS A 206 7.01 8.19 -25.07
CA CYS A 206 8.04 7.36 -24.45
C CYS A 206 7.54 5.91 -24.43
N VAL A 207 8.29 5.01 -25.06
CA VAL A 207 8.06 3.56 -24.97
C VAL A 207 9.18 2.98 -24.11
N SER A 208 8.80 2.31 -23.03
CA SER A 208 9.75 1.79 -22.03
C SER A 208 9.47 0.34 -21.65
N GLY A 209 10.48 -0.31 -21.06
CA GLY A 209 10.41 -1.70 -20.63
C GLY A 209 9.72 -1.86 -19.28
N ALA A 210 9.13 -3.03 -19.08
CA ALA A 210 8.56 -3.50 -17.83
C ALA A 210 8.98 -4.95 -17.55
N ALA A 211 9.01 -5.32 -16.28
CA ALA A 211 9.25 -6.71 -15.88
C ALA A 211 7.98 -7.56 -16.04
N ARG A 212 6.81 -6.97 -15.78
CA ARG A 212 5.51 -7.65 -15.71
C ARG A 212 4.48 -7.00 -16.62
N SER A 213 3.62 -7.79 -17.23
CA SER A 213 2.51 -7.27 -18.03
C SER A 213 1.39 -6.75 -17.12
N GLN A 214 0.48 -5.94 -17.67
CA GLN A 214 -0.68 -5.48 -16.94
C GLN A 214 -1.57 -6.66 -16.51
N ARG A 215 -1.77 -7.64 -17.39
CA ARG A 215 -2.55 -8.86 -17.10
C ARG A 215 -1.94 -9.69 -15.97
N GLU A 216 -0.61 -9.74 -15.91
CA GLU A 216 0.12 -10.39 -14.83
C GLU A 216 -0.09 -9.64 -13.50
N LEU A 217 0.04 -8.32 -13.48
CA LEU A 217 -0.21 -7.52 -12.27
C LEU A 217 -1.65 -7.64 -11.78
N GLU A 218 -2.63 -7.66 -12.68
CA GLU A 218 -4.04 -7.91 -12.32
C GLU A 218 -4.24 -9.31 -11.72
N THR A 219 -3.47 -10.30 -12.18
CA THR A 219 -3.51 -11.65 -11.63
C THR A 219 -2.90 -11.70 -10.22
N ILE A 220 -1.71 -11.11 -10.06
CA ILE A 220 -1.06 -10.99 -8.75
C ILE A 220 -1.97 -10.23 -7.77
N GLN A 221 -2.62 -9.15 -8.20
CA GLN A 221 -3.52 -8.38 -7.33
C GLN A 221 -4.66 -9.27 -6.81
N ARG A 222 -5.33 -10.04 -7.68
CA ARG A 222 -6.42 -10.94 -7.25
C ARG A 222 -5.92 -12.04 -6.30
N GLU A 223 -4.72 -12.57 -6.53
CA GLU A 223 -4.10 -13.56 -5.65
C GLU A 223 -3.79 -12.98 -4.26
N VAL A 224 -3.23 -11.77 -4.21
CA VAL A 224 -2.95 -11.02 -2.98
C VAL A 224 -4.25 -10.72 -2.22
N GLU A 225 -5.30 -10.30 -2.93
CA GLU A 225 -6.63 -10.06 -2.35
C GLU A 225 -7.21 -11.34 -1.72
N ALA A 226 -7.14 -12.47 -2.44
CA ALA A 226 -7.63 -13.75 -1.95
C ALA A 226 -6.81 -14.28 -0.75
N GLU A 227 -5.49 -14.08 -0.75
CA GLU A 227 -4.60 -14.50 0.33
C GLU A 227 -4.78 -13.68 1.62
N LEU A 228 -4.87 -12.36 1.48
CA LEU A 228 -4.93 -11.47 2.63
C LEU A 228 -6.34 -11.40 3.22
N GLY A 229 -7.38 -11.55 2.38
CA GLY A 229 -8.77 -11.61 2.80
C GLY A 229 -9.16 -10.42 3.67
N ASP A 230 -9.82 -10.69 4.79
CA ASP A 230 -10.30 -9.67 5.73
C ASP A 230 -9.18 -8.83 6.39
N ARG A 231 -7.92 -9.23 6.25
CA ARG A 231 -6.76 -8.44 6.75
C ARG A 231 -6.39 -7.31 5.80
N LEU A 232 -6.81 -7.40 4.53
CA LEU A 232 -6.51 -6.42 3.50
C LEU A 232 -7.29 -5.12 3.75
N VAL A 233 -6.58 -4.00 3.70
CA VAL A 233 -7.16 -2.66 3.70
C VAL A 233 -7.39 -2.20 2.26
N SER A 234 -6.39 -2.37 1.40
CA SER A 234 -6.48 -2.05 -0.02
C SER A 234 -5.43 -2.81 -0.82
N ALA A 235 -5.71 -3.05 -2.11
CA ALA A 235 -4.73 -3.51 -3.09
C ALA A 235 -4.98 -2.82 -4.43
N SER A 236 -3.90 -2.49 -5.13
CA SER A 236 -3.96 -1.89 -6.47
C SER A 236 -2.68 -2.12 -7.25
N SER A 237 -2.75 -2.10 -8.57
CA SER A 237 -1.56 -2.11 -9.42
C SER A 237 -0.97 -0.71 -9.59
N SER A 238 0.34 -0.57 -9.40
CA SER A 238 1.11 0.63 -9.77
C SER A 238 1.74 0.44 -11.14
N VAL A 239 1.27 1.18 -12.15
CA VAL A 239 1.82 1.13 -13.52
C VAL A 239 3.29 1.54 -13.54
N ARG A 240 3.63 2.64 -12.84
CA ARG A 240 5.00 3.16 -12.81
C ARG A 240 5.95 2.21 -12.08
N GLY A 241 5.55 1.75 -10.89
CA GLY A 241 6.32 0.77 -10.13
C GLY A 241 6.36 -0.61 -10.79
N ASN A 242 5.43 -0.90 -11.71
CA ASN A 242 5.24 -2.21 -12.33
C ASN A 242 5.14 -3.35 -11.28
N GLN A 243 4.32 -3.07 -10.27
CA GLN A 243 4.12 -3.89 -9.07
C GLN A 243 2.69 -3.71 -8.55
N VAL A 244 2.25 -4.61 -7.68
CA VAL A 244 1.05 -4.45 -6.86
C VAL A 244 1.43 -3.77 -5.55
N THR A 245 0.66 -2.77 -5.13
CA THR A 245 0.75 -2.17 -3.79
C THR A 245 -0.43 -2.68 -2.97
N ALA A 246 -0.15 -3.21 -1.78
CA ALA A 246 -1.16 -3.72 -0.86
C ALA A 246 -0.96 -3.12 0.54
N GLN A 247 -2.06 -2.84 1.23
CA GLN A 247 -2.05 -2.38 2.61
C GLN A 247 -2.81 -3.37 3.50
N VAL A 248 -2.27 -3.60 4.68
CA VAL A 248 -2.91 -4.33 5.79
C VAL A 248 -2.83 -3.50 7.07
N TRP A 249 -3.54 -3.87 8.12
CA TRP A 249 -3.44 -3.13 9.39
C TRP A 249 -2.02 -3.16 9.97
N VAL A 250 -1.41 -4.34 10.09
CA VAL A 250 -0.01 -4.51 10.49
C VAL A 250 0.66 -5.44 9.50
N ALA A 251 1.70 -4.96 8.82
CA ALA A 251 2.47 -5.74 7.86
C ALA A 251 3.73 -6.31 8.53
N THR A 252 3.94 -7.62 8.39
CA THR A 252 5.12 -8.33 8.93
C THR A 252 6.15 -8.62 7.84
N ASP A 253 7.40 -8.80 8.27
CA ASP A 253 8.48 -9.19 7.34
C ASP A 253 8.35 -10.63 6.84
N GLU A 254 7.62 -11.48 7.57
CA GLU A 254 7.23 -12.80 7.10
C GLU A 254 6.25 -12.69 5.93
N GLN A 255 5.18 -11.89 6.05
CA GLN A 255 4.24 -11.67 4.94
C GLN A 255 4.94 -11.09 3.70
N ARG A 256 5.84 -10.12 3.89
CA ARG A 256 6.63 -9.56 2.78
C ARG A 256 7.47 -10.62 2.08
N ARG A 257 8.20 -11.45 2.84
CA ARG A 257 9.03 -12.53 2.28
C ARG A 257 8.19 -13.60 1.58
N ASP A 258 7.04 -13.94 2.12
CA ASP A 258 6.14 -14.93 1.54
C ASP A 258 5.57 -14.44 0.20
N LEU A 259 5.19 -13.16 0.12
CA LEU A 259 4.71 -12.54 -1.12
C LEU A 259 5.83 -12.48 -2.17
N ASP A 260 7.04 -12.08 -1.78
CA ASP A 260 8.21 -12.07 -2.67
C ASP A 260 8.56 -13.49 -3.16
N ALA A 261 8.47 -14.50 -2.31
CA ALA A 261 8.74 -15.88 -2.67
C ALA A 261 7.72 -16.43 -3.69
N ARG A 262 6.45 -16.00 -3.61
CA ARG A 262 5.37 -16.46 -4.47
C ARG A 262 5.29 -15.72 -5.80
N HIS A 263 5.35 -14.39 -5.76
CA HIS A 263 5.12 -13.53 -6.93
C HIS A 263 6.42 -13.00 -7.55
N GLY A 264 7.55 -13.32 -6.93
CA GLY A 264 8.88 -12.81 -7.29
C GLY A 264 9.17 -11.49 -6.59
N ALA A 265 10.45 -11.29 -6.28
CA ALA A 265 10.92 -10.10 -5.55
C ALA A 265 10.41 -8.79 -6.20
N GLY A 266 9.83 -7.92 -5.37
CA GLY A 266 9.32 -6.61 -5.80
C GLY A 266 8.06 -6.67 -6.67
N ALA A 267 7.40 -7.82 -6.78
CA ALA A 267 6.08 -7.91 -7.41
C ALA A 267 4.99 -7.25 -6.58
N VAL A 268 5.13 -7.34 -5.24
CA VAL A 268 4.15 -6.83 -4.28
C VAL A 268 4.88 -5.99 -3.25
N VAL A 269 4.42 -4.75 -3.05
CA VAL A 269 4.83 -3.91 -1.92
C VAL A 269 3.71 -3.93 -0.90
N LEU A 270 3.98 -4.57 0.24
CA LEU A 270 3.06 -4.71 1.36
C LEU A 270 3.41 -3.73 2.49
N ASP A 271 2.49 -2.79 2.73
CA ASP A 271 2.61 -1.78 3.78
C ASP A 271 1.58 -1.97 4.91
N GLY A 272 1.97 -1.52 6.10
CA GLY A 272 1.09 -1.49 7.28
C GLY A 272 0.50 -0.09 7.48
N VAL A 273 -0.81 -0.01 7.69
CA VAL A 273 -1.49 1.21 8.13
C VAL A 273 -1.00 1.62 9.51
N LEU A 274 -0.96 0.67 10.44
CA LEU A 274 -0.41 0.82 11.78
C LEU A 274 1.10 0.59 11.71
N ARG A 275 1.86 1.67 11.87
CA ARG A 275 3.32 1.64 11.87
C ARG A 275 3.82 1.51 13.31
N PRO A 276 4.75 0.58 13.62
CA PRO A 276 5.34 0.51 14.95
C PRO A 276 5.97 1.84 15.35
N VAL A 277 5.77 2.26 16.60
CA VAL A 277 6.49 3.39 17.19
C VAL A 277 7.50 2.86 18.21
N GLY A 278 8.73 3.34 18.11
CA GLY A 278 9.89 2.96 18.94
C GLY A 278 10.95 4.04 18.90
#